data_AF-A0A821DN66-F1
#
_entry.id   AF-A0A821DN66-F1
#
_cell.length_a   1.000
_cell.length_b   1.000
_cell.length_c   1.000
_cell.angle_alpha   90.00
_cell.angle_beta   90.00
_cell.angle_gamma   90.00
#
_symmetry.space_group_name_H-M   'P 1'
#
loop_
_entity.id
_entity.type
_entity.pdbx_description
1 polymer ?
#
loop_
_entity_poly.entity_id
_entity_poly.type
_entity_poly.pdbx_seq_one_letter_code
_entity_poly.pdbx_strand_id
1 'polypeptide(L)'
;MFQHVDARLQQIMRTKKPFGGISVIVLGDFNQLRPFGDKYIFQFNNSYNALVDNPLWSMFELTEIMRQKDDKSFAIALSNIAKGTMTLEDINLLKSRIV
;
A
#
# COMPACT_ATOMS: atom_id res chain seq x y z
N MET A 1 10.69 8.43 6.88
CA MET A 1 11.30 8.38 5.53
C MET A 1 10.74 9.42 4.56
N PHE A 2 9.44 9.42 4.25
CA PHE A 2 8.85 10.23 3.16
C PHE A 2 9.07 11.76 3.31
N GLN A 3 8.92 12.29 4.52
CA GLN A 3 9.21 13.69 4.85
C GLN A 3 10.68 14.08 4.62
N HIS A 4 11.62 13.13 4.80
CA HIS A 4 13.03 13.40 4.58
C HIS A 4 13.32 13.54 3.08
N VAL A 5 12.67 12.72 2.25
CA VAL A 5 12.77 12.82 0.78
C VAL A 5 12.24 14.17 0.31
N ASP A 6 11.05 14.58 0.76
CA ASP A 6 10.48 15.89 0.45
C ASP A 6 11.42 17.04 0.85
N ALA A 7 11.90 17.06 2.10
CA ALA A 7 12.80 18.10 2.59
C ALA A 7 14.12 18.16 1.80
N ARG A 8 14.70 17.01 1.43
CA ARG A 8 15.92 16.95 0.61
C ARG A 8 15.69 17.47 -0.80
N LEU A 9 14.57 17.13 -1.44
CA LEU A 9 14.23 17.62 -2.77
C LEU A 9 13.99 19.13 -2.76
N GLN A 10 13.26 19.66 -1.75
CA GLN A 10 13.09 21.10 -1.57
C GLN A 10 14.42 21.85 -1.44
N GLN A 11 15.38 21.29 -0.68
CA GLN A 11 16.72 21.87 -0.52
C GLN A 11 17.50 21.86 -1.84
N ILE A 12 17.53 20.74 -2.54
CA ILE A 12 18.28 20.58 -3.81
C ILE A 12 17.70 21.50 -4.89
N MET A 13 16.38 21.52 -5.02
CA MET A 13 15.65 22.30 -6.04
C MET A 13 15.47 23.76 -5.65
N ARG A 14 15.94 24.17 -4.46
CA ARG A 14 15.83 25.53 -3.90
C ARG A 14 14.41 26.09 -3.98
N THR A 15 13.42 25.26 -3.65
CA THR A 15 12.00 25.62 -3.66
C THR A 15 11.27 25.01 -2.48
N LYS A 16 10.14 25.61 -2.10
CA LYS A 16 9.23 25.09 -1.07
C LYS A 16 8.05 24.32 -1.63
N LYS A 17 8.01 24.10 -2.95
CA LYS A 17 7.02 23.23 -3.57
C LYS A 17 7.17 21.80 -3.02
N PRO A 18 6.07 21.08 -2.77
CA PRO A 18 6.11 19.67 -2.40
C PRO A 18 7.03 18.86 -3.34
N PHE A 19 7.88 18.02 -2.77
CA PHE A 19 8.91 17.21 -3.43
C PHE A 19 9.81 18.02 -4.38
N GLY A 20 10.07 19.30 -4.07
CA GLY A 20 10.87 20.16 -4.93
C GLY A 20 10.20 20.48 -6.27
N GLY A 21 8.89 20.27 -6.40
CA GLY A 21 8.12 20.45 -7.65
C GLY A 21 8.25 19.30 -8.64
N ILE A 22 8.81 18.16 -8.23
CA ILE A 22 8.95 16.95 -9.06
C ILE A 22 7.66 16.12 -8.97
N SER A 23 7.25 15.52 -10.09
CA SER A 23 6.16 14.55 -10.12
C SER A 23 6.56 13.26 -9.41
N VAL A 24 5.75 12.83 -8.44
CA VAL A 24 6.00 11.62 -7.65
C VAL A 24 4.89 10.61 -7.89
N ILE A 25 5.28 9.37 -8.20
CA ILE A 25 4.39 8.21 -8.26
C ILE A 25 4.77 7.27 -7.12
N VAL A 26 3.79 6.89 -6.32
CA VAL A 26 3.97 5.95 -5.20
C VAL A 26 3.15 4.71 -5.52
N LEU A 27 3.77 3.54 -5.39
CA LEU A 27 3.10 2.25 -5.55
C LEU A 27 3.33 1.43 -4.28
N GLY A 28 2.31 0.69 -3.87
CA GLY A 28 2.39 -0.16 -2.70
C GLY A 28 1.03 -0.75 -2.35
N ASP A 29 1.04 -1.58 -1.32
CA ASP A 29 -0.14 -2.24 -0.78
C ASP A 29 -0.04 -2.26 0.75
N PHE A 30 -0.97 -1.57 1.41
CA PHE A 30 -0.97 -1.44 2.86
C PHE A 30 -1.38 -2.73 3.58
N ASN A 31 -1.97 -3.71 2.87
CA ASN A 31 -2.36 -4.99 3.45
C ASN A 31 -1.20 -6.00 3.49
N GLN A 32 -0.02 -5.65 2.98
CA GLN A 32 1.16 -6.51 2.99
C GLN A 32 1.94 -6.35 4.29
N LEU A 33 3.14 -5.76 4.22
CA LEU A 33 4.04 -5.63 5.36
C LEU A 33 4.08 -4.18 5.83
N ARG A 34 4.01 -4.02 7.16
CA ARG A 34 4.34 -2.76 7.79
C ARG A 34 5.83 -2.44 7.62
N PRO A 35 6.20 -1.16 7.62
CA PRO A 35 7.60 -0.76 7.74
C PRO A 35 8.27 -1.42 8.95
N PHE A 36 9.50 -1.90 8.78
CA PHE A 36 10.25 -2.49 9.91
C PHE A 36 10.63 -1.41 10.92
N GLY A 37 10.26 -1.60 12.18
CA GLY A 37 10.59 -0.67 13.27
C GLY A 37 9.86 0.67 13.23
N ASP A 38 8.87 0.84 12.35
CA ASP A 38 8.07 2.07 12.23
C ASP A 38 6.56 1.74 12.15
N LYS A 39 5.73 2.77 12.28
CA LYS A 39 4.26 2.66 12.15
C LYS A 39 3.85 2.79 10.69
N TYR A 40 2.65 2.34 10.36
CA TYR A 40 2.06 2.67 9.06
C TYR A 40 1.88 4.19 8.93
N ILE A 41 1.94 4.69 7.69
CA ILE A 41 1.79 6.12 7.41
C ILE A 41 0.41 6.68 7.80
N PHE A 42 -0.61 5.83 7.96
CA PHE A 42 -1.95 6.20 8.41
C PHE A 42 -2.17 6.04 9.92
N GLN A 43 -1.19 5.53 10.68
CA GLN A 43 -1.30 5.32 12.13
C GLN A 43 -0.85 6.53 12.97
N PHE A 44 -0.60 7.69 12.37
CA PHE A 44 -0.30 8.91 13.10
C PHE A 44 -1.61 9.54 13.62
N ASN A 45 -1.69 9.75 14.94
CA ASN A 45 -2.92 10.10 15.69
C ASN A 45 -3.65 11.40 15.27
N ASN A 46 -3.14 12.21 14.33
CA ASN A 46 -3.66 13.55 14.07
C ASN A 46 -4.09 13.86 12.62
N SER A 47 -4.12 12.90 11.68
CA SER A 47 -4.73 13.18 10.36
C SER A 47 -4.89 11.92 9.50
N TYR A 48 -6.07 11.28 9.61
CA TYR A 48 -6.60 10.45 8.52
C TYR A 48 -6.71 11.24 7.18
N ASN A 49 -6.59 12.58 7.24
CA ASN A 49 -6.63 13.50 6.11
C ASN A 49 -5.33 13.55 5.27
N ALA A 50 -4.23 12.91 5.69
CA ALA A 50 -2.96 13.01 4.95
C ALA A 50 -2.91 12.19 3.64
N LEU A 51 -3.84 11.25 3.44
CA LEU A 51 -3.87 10.37 2.28
C LEU A 51 -5.18 10.44 1.49
N VAL A 52 -6.32 10.58 2.17
CA VAL A 52 -7.65 10.49 1.54
C VAL A 52 -8.18 11.86 1.08
N ASP A 53 -7.73 12.97 1.68
CA ASP A 53 -8.12 14.34 1.32
C ASP A 53 -6.91 15.27 1.12
N ASN A 54 -5.73 14.69 0.86
CA ASN A 54 -4.53 15.47 0.62
C ASN A 54 -4.49 15.90 -0.85
N PRO A 55 -4.52 17.21 -1.16
CA PRO A 55 -4.49 17.70 -2.54
C PRO A 55 -3.21 17.31 -3.30
N LEU A 56 -2.23 16.71 -2.63
CA LEU A 56 -1.00 16.20 -3.23
C LEU A 56 -1.17 14.86 -3.97
N TRP A 57 -2.18 14.06 -3.65
CA TRP A 57 -2.27 12.68 -4.14
C TRP A 57 -3.58 12.42 -4.90
N SER A 58 -3.47 11.73 -6.03
CA SER A 58 -4.60 11.08 -6.70
C SER A 58 -4.44 9.58 -6.53
N MET A 59 -5.36 8.95 -5.81
CA MET A 59 -5.30 7.51 -5.56
C MET A 59 -6.00 6.73 -6.68
N PHE A 60 -5.36 5.63 -7.09
CA PHE A 60 -5.89 4.69 -8.07
C PHE A 60 -5.64 3.27 -7.56
N GLU A 61 -6.70 2.48 -7.48
CA GLU A 61 -6.64 1.08 -7.07
C GLU A 61 -6.59 0.16 -8.30
N LEU A 62 -5.67 -0.81 -8.30
CA LEU A 62 -5.63 -1.87 -9.30
C LEU A 62 -6.47 -3.05 -8.81
N THR A 63 -7.50 -3.42 -9.57
CA THR A 63 -8.49 -4.42 -9.14
C THR A 63 -8.31 -5.80 -9.78
N GLU A 64 -7.48 -5.91 -10.82
CA GLU A 64 -7.25 -7.17 -11.55
C GLU A 64 -6.00 -7.90 -11.03
N ILE A 65 -6.17 -9.17 -10.62
CA ILE A 65 -5.08 -10.03 -10.13
C ILE A 65 -4.45 -10.78 -11.30
N MET A 66 -3.27 -10.31 -11.72
CA MET A 66 -2.56 -10.89 -12.86
C MET A 66 -1.67 -12.09 -12.50
N ARG A 67 -1.14 -12.16 -11.27
CA ARG A 67 -0.12 -13.15 -10.87
C ARG A 67 -0.69 -14.58 -10.78
N GLN A 68 -1.89 -14.73 -10.23
CA GLN A 68 -2.61 -16.01 -10.12
C GLN A 68 -3.80 -16.08 -11.09
N LYS A 69 -3.70 -15.46 -12.27
CA LYS A 69 -4.83 -15.32 -13.21
C LYS A 69 -5.48 -16.66 -13.62
N ASP A 70 -4.68 -17.72 -13.69
CA ASP A 70 -5.11 -19.05 -14.13
C ASP A 70 -5.74 -19.88 -12.98
N ASP A 71 -5.62 -19.39 -11.73
CA ASP A 71 -6.15 -20.03 -10.52
C ASP A 71 -6.96 -19.03 -9.69
N LYS A 72 -8.19 -18.77 -10.15
CA LYS A 72 -9.08 -17.76 -9.56
C LYS A 72 -9.43 -18.07 -8.10
N SER A 73 -9.63 -19.33 -7.74
CA SER A 73 -9.97 -19.70 -6.35
C SER A 73 -8.81 -19.40 -5.42
N PHE A 74 -7.57 -19.65 -5.84
CA PHE A 74 -6.40 -19.27 -5.05
C PHE A 74 -6.18 -17.76 -5.00
N ALA A 75 -6.41 -17.04 -6.11
CA ALA A 75 -6.33 -15.57 -6.12
C ALA A 75 -7.32 -14.93 -5.12
N ILE A 76 -8.55 -15.46 -5.04
CA ILE A 76 -9.58 -15.04 -4.09
C ILE A 76 -9.13 -15.34 -2.65
N ALA A 77 -8.67 -16.57 -2.38
CA ALA A 77 -8.21 -16.95 -1.05
C ALA A 77 -7.06 -16.04 -0.56
N LEU A 78 -6.08 -15.72 -1.42
CA LEU A 78 -5.00 -14.79 -1.09
C LEU A 78 -5.50 -13.36 -0.81
N SER A 79 -6.51 -12.90 -1.55
CA SER A 79 -7.12 -11.59 -1.32
C SER A 79 -7.87 -11.53 0.00
N ASN A 80 -8.55 -12.62 0.38
CA ASN A 80 -9.24 -12.74 1.66
C ASN A 80 -8.25 -12.83 2.83
N ILE A 81 -7.10 -13.50 2.65
CA ILE A 81 -6.00 -13.46 3.64
C ILE A 81 -5.55 -12.02 3.88
N ALA A 82 -5.28 -11.27 2.80
CA ALA A 82 -4.79 -9.89 2.89
C ALA A 82 -5.78 -8.97 3.62
N LYS A 83 -7.09 -9.20 3.44
CA LYS A 83 -8.16 -8.45 4.12
C LYS A 83 -8.48 -8.96 5.52
N GLY A 84 -7.97 -10.13 5.91
CA GLY A 84 -8.33 -10.80 7.17
C GLY A 84 -9.74 -11.38 7.19
N THR A 85 -10.31 -11.70 6.03
CA THR A 85 -11.71 -12.16 5.86
C THR A 85 -11.81 -13.57 5.26
N MET A 86 -10.87 -14.45 5.61
CA MET A 86 -10.84 -15.81 5.09
C MET A 86 -12.08 -16.64 5.45
N THR A 87 -12.57 -17.45 4.52
CA THR A 87 -13.58 -18.47 4.77
C THR A 87 -12.96 -19.82 5.16
N LEU A 88 -13.78 -20.78 5.55
CA LEU A 88 -13.32 -22.15 5.84
C LEU A 88 -12.80 -22.83 4.56
N GLU A 89 -13.42 -22.55 3.41
CA GLU A 89 -12.94 -23.03 2.10
C GLU A 89 -11.56 -22.49 1.77
N ASP A 90 -11.31 -21.19 2.01
CA ASP A 90 -9.99 -20.58 1.80
C ASP A 90 -8.92 -21.28 2.64
N ILE A 91 -9.20 -21.51 3.93
CA ILE A 91 -8.27 -22.19 4.85
C ILE A 91 -7.97 -23.61 4.36
N ASN A 92 -9.00 -24.37 3.97
CA ASN A 92 -8.82 -25.73 3.49
C ASN A 92 -8.04 -25.78 2.17
N LEU A 93 -8.29 -24.83 1.26
CA LEU A 93 -7.56 -24.69 0.00
C LEU A 93 -6.07 -24.40 0.22
N LEU A 94 -5.73 -23.58 1.21
CA LEU A 94 -4.33 -23.29 1.52
C LEU A 94 -3.63 -24.49 2.18
N LYS A 95 -4.33 -25.17 3.10
CA LYS A 95 -3.79 -26.36 3.78
C LYS A 95 -3.50 -27.50 2.81
N SER A 96 -4.28 -27.66 1.74
CA SER A 96 -4.01 -28.70 0.73
C SER A 96 -2.73 -28.47 -0.09
N ARG A 97 -2.13 -27.28 0.02
CA ARG A 97 -0.89 -26.89 -0.69
C ARG A 97 0.34 -26.84 0.23
N ILE A 98 0.19 -27.17 1.51
CA ILE A 98 1.31 -27.33 2.42
C ILE A 98 1.96 -28.68 2.13
N VAL A 99 3.23 -28.66 1.72
CA VAL A 99 4.08 -29.84 1.52
C VAL A 99 4.89 -30.09 2.77
#